data_AF-A0A2T0RIQ6-F1
#
_entry.id   AF-A0A2T0RIQ6-F1
#
_cell.length_a   1.000
_cell.length_b   1.000
_cell.length_c   1.000
_cell.angle_alpha   90.00
_cell.angle_beta   90.00
_cell.angle_gamma   90.00
#
_symmetry.space_group_name_H-M   'P 1'
#
loop_
_entity.id
_entity.type
_entity.pdbx_description
1 polymer ?
#
loop_
_entity_poly.entity_id
_entity_poly.type
_entity_poly.pdbx_seq_one_letter_code
_entity_poly.pdbx_strand_id
1 'polypeptide(L)'
;MRWRIRTRTFVHVYSPDPDRYPVYAPYVADGDGPIVMTFRAPVEDLRALTGNGFPYFKADWGRNVVGAVLGEHTDWAEVAELVADSYCEMAPKFLVARVVPEIQDGFPRD
;
A
#
# COMPACT_ATOMS: atom_id res chain seq x y z
N MET A 1 -4.80 10.82 -6.52
CA MET A 1 -4.68 9.89 -7.66
C MET A 1 -5.11 8.48 -7.25
N ARG A 2 -5.92 7.77 -8.07
CA ARG A 2 -6.37 6.40 -7.80
C ARG A 2 -5.93 5.46 -8.92
N TRP A 3 -5.33 4.33 -8.57
CA TRP A 3 -5.07 3.23 -9.49
C TRP A 3 -6.06 2.11 -9.25
N ARG A 4 -6.63 1.58 -10.34
CA ARG A 4 -7.74 0.64 -10.29
C ARG A 4 -7.59 -0.50 -11.29
N ILE A 5 -8.10 -1.67 -10.91
CA ILE A 5 -8.35 -2.80 -11.80
C ILE A 5 -9.87 -2.84 -12.02
N ARG A 6 -10.31 -2.43 -13.22
CA ARG A 6 -11.72 -2.11 -13.49
C ARG A 6 -12.24 -1.11 -12.45
N THR A 7 -13.12 -1.53 -11.55
CA THR A 7 -13.71 -0.71 -10.49
C THR A 7 -13.00 -0.88 -9.14
N ARG A 8 -12.07 -1.82 -8.99
CA ARG A 8 -11.39 -2.09 -7.72
C ARG A 8 -10.16 -1.21 -7.57
N THR A 9 -10.17 -0.30 -6.60
CA THR A 9 -8.99 0.49 -6.24
C THR A 9 -8.01 -0.38 -5.48
N PHE A 10 -6.77 -0.45 -5.96
CA PHE A 10 -5.67 -1.10 -5.23
C PHE A 10 -4.75 -0.07 -4.59
N VAL A 11 -4.58 1.12 -5.19
CA VAL A 11 -3.84 2.24 -4.57
C VAL A 11 -4.61 3.55 -4.69
N HIS A 12 -4.57 4.37 -3.65
CA HIS A 12 -5.07 5.74 -3.66
C HIS A 12 -4.13 6.67 -2.91
N VAL A 13 -3.54 7.64 -3.62
CA VAL A 13 -2.70 8.71 -3.06
C VAL A 13 -3.50 10.01 -3.00
N TYR A 14 -3.48 10.72 -1.88
CA TYR A 14 -4.23 11.96 -1.66
C TYR A 14 -3.65 12.77 -0.51
N SER A 15 -3.96 14.06 -0.46
CA SER A 15 -3.69 14.93 0.68
C SER A 15 -4.97 15.06 1.51
N PRO A 16 -5.11 14.37 2.65
CA PRO A 16 -6.25 14.59 3.55
C PRO A 16 -6.20 15.96 4.21
N ASP A 17 -7.38 16.47 4.51
CA ASP A 17 -7.57 17.61 5.40
C ASP A 17 -7.57 17.10 6.86
N PRO A 18 -6.53 17.42 7.67
CA PRO A 18 -6.42 16.95 9.04
C PRO A 18 -7.46 17.58 9.98
N ASP A 19 -7.98 18.77 9.66
CA ASP A 19 -9.04 19.42 10.45
C ASP A 19 -10.37 18.69 10.29
N ARG A 20 -10.63 18.20 9.07
CA ARG A 20 -11.81 17.37 8.78
C ARG A 20 -11.65 15.92 9.23
N TYR A 21 -10.42 15.39 9.22
CA TYR A 21 -10.12 14.01 9.54
C TYR A 21 -8.97 13.92 10.55
N PRO A 22 -9.26 14.03 11.86
CA PRO A 22 -8.25 14.14 12.92
C PRO A 22 -7.29 12.95 13.01
N VAL A 23 -7.62 11.80 12.41
CA VAL A 23 -6.72 10.64 12.29
C VAL A 23 -5.40 10.98 11.58
N TYR A 24 -5.39 12.01 10.74
CA TYR A 24 -4.18 12.46 10.04
C TYR A 24 -3.42 13.57 10.76
N ALA A 25 -3.99 14.16 11.82
CA ALA A 25 -3.36 15.25 12.57
C ALA A 25 -1.96 14.90 13.11
N PRO A 26 -1.68 13.65 13.59
CA PRO A 26 -0.33 13.27 14.02
C PRO A 26 0.73 13.27 12.92
N TYR A 27 0.34 13.36 11.65
CA TYR A 27 1.22 13.25 10.49
C TYR A 27 1.47 14.57 9.76
N VAL A 28 0.95 15.69 10.29
CA VAL A 28 1.25 17.03 9.78
C VAL A 28 2.73 17.34 10.02
N ALA A 29 3.43 17.77 8.98
CA ALA A 29 4.86 18.09 9.03
C ALA A 29 5.09 19.50 8.49
N ASP A 30 5.86 20.31 9.21
CA ASP A 30 6.25 21.67 8.81
C ASP A 30 5.10 22.62 8.41
N GLY A 31 3.90 22.36 8.93
CA GLY A 31 2.69 23.13 8.61
C GLY A 31 1.94 22.66 7.36
N ASP A 32 2.50 21.70 6.62
CA ASP A 32 1.86 21.07 5.47
C ASP A 32 1.10 19.79 5.88
N GLY A 33 -0.07 19.60 5.28
CA GLY A 33 -0.86 18.38 5.45
C GLY A 33 -0.14 17.16 4.85
N PRO A 34 -0.31 15.96 5.42
CA PRO A 34 0.40 14.77 4.95
C PRO A 34 -0.01 14.40 3.52
N ILE A 35 0.89 13.72 2.81
CA ILE A 35 0.52 12.98 1.60
C ILE A 35 0.33 11.53 2.01
N VAL A 36 -0.87 10.98 1.80
CA VAL A 36 -1.21 9.62 2.22
C VAL A 36 -1.42 8.73 1.01
N MET A 37 -0.76 7.57 1.01
CA MET A 37 -1.05 6.44 0.13
C MET A 37 -1.86 5.40 0.89
N THR A 38 -2.97 4.95 0.34
CA THR A 38 -3.72 3.78 0.86
C THR A 38 -3.64 2.62 -0.12
N PHE A 39 -3.41 1.43 0.41
CA PHE A 39 -3.25 0.18 -0.36
C PHE A 39 -3.82 -1.02 0.41
N ARG A 40 -3.80 -2.20 -0.22
CA ARG A 40 -4.27 -3.46 0.36
C ARG A 40 -3.09 -4.35 0.69
N ALA A 41 -3.08 -4.90 1.90
CA ALA A 41 -2.13 -5.93 2.31
C ALA A 41 -2.90 -7.22 2.66
N PRO A 42 -2.24 -8.39 2.66
CA PRO A 42 -2.80 -9.58 3.29
C PRO A 42 -3.12 -9.32 4.77
N VAL A 43 -4.16 -9.96 5.32
CA VAL A 43 -4.61 -9.67 6.70
C VAL A 43 -3.59 -10.13 7.74
N GLU A 44 -2.89 -11.22 7.42
CA GLU A 44 -1.77 -11.79 8.15
C GLU A 44 -0.60 -10.81 8.30
N ASP A 45 -0.34 -9.98 7.29
CA ASP A 45 0.80 -9.05 7.27
C ASP A 45 0.49 -7.70 7.92
N LEU A 46 -0.80 -7.36 8.08
CA LEU A 46 -1.22 -6.06 8.63
C LEU A 46 -0.55 -5.73 9.97
N ARG A 47 -0.44 -6.71 10.87
CA ARG A 47 0.15 -6.48 12.19
C ARG A 47 1.64 -6.21 12.11
N ALA A 48 2.36 -6.93 11.24
CA ALA A 48 3.78 -6.72 11.05
C ALA A 48 4.04 -5.34 10.43
N LEU A 49 3.26 -4.97 9.42
CA LEU A 49 3.42 -3.70 8.70
C LEU A 49 3.05 -2.47 9.53
N THR A 50 1.99 -2.55 10.34
CA THR A 50 1.47 -1.40 11.12
C THR A 50 1.92 -1.38 12.57
N GLY A 51 2.59 -2.44 13.06
CA GLY A 51 2.93 -2.60 14.47
C GLY A 51 3.93 -1.57 15.00
N ASN A 52 4.81 -1.07 14.11
CA ASN A 52 5.79 -0.04 14.46
C ASN A 52 5.22 1.38 14.41
N GLY A 53 3.96 1.54 13.98
CA GLY A 53 3.37 2.85 13.70
C GLY A 53 4.00 3.48 12.46
N PHE A 54 4.41 4.74 12.57
CA PHE A 54 4.93 5.53 11.45
C PHE A 54 6.02 4.77 10.65
N PRO A 55 5.95 4.78 9.30
CA PRO A 55 5.05 5.56 8.45
C PRO A 55 3.70 4.90 8.15
N TYR A 56 3.45 3.71 8.70
CA TYR A 56 2.29 2.89 8.36
C TYR A 56 1.21 2.91 9.44
N PHE A 57 -0.05 2.85 9.04
CA PHE A 57 -1.17 2.71 9.96
C PHE A 57 -2.30 1.89 9.32
N LYS A 58 -3.07 1.20 10.15
CA LYS A 58 -4.28 0.51 9.69
C LYS A 58 -5.39 1.55 9.54
N ALA A 59 -6.03 1.60 8.37
CA ALA A 59 -7.19 2.45 8.20
C ALA A 59 -8.40 1.89 8.99
N ASP A 60 -9.29 2.79 9.42
CA ASP A 60 -10.52 2.46 10.14
C ASP A 60 -11.61 1.86 9.22
N TRP A 61 -11.37 1.83 7.91
CA TRP A 61 -12.25 1.25 6.91
C TRP A 61 -11.60 0.09 6.14
N GLY A 62 -12.40 -0.93 5.87
CA GLY A 62 -11.94 -2.12 5.15
C GLY A 62 -11.07 -3.05 6.01
N ARG A 63 -11.21 -4.37 5.81
CA ARG A 63 -10.52 -5.39 6.62
C ARG A 63 -9.00 -5.34 6.53
N ASN A 64 -8.47 -4.81 5.43
CA ASN A 64 -7.06 -4.94 5.05
C ASN A 64 -6.50 -3.71 4.33
N VAL A 65 -6.98 -2.52 4.73
CA VAL A 65 -6.46 -1.26 4.20
C VAL A 65 -5.37 -0.75 5.10
N VAL A 66 -4.24 -0.43 4.50
CA VAL A 66 -3.11 0.22 5.14
C VAL A 66 -2.95 1.61 4.54
N GLY A 67 -2.69 2.58 5.39
CA GLY A 67 -2.22 3.91 5.01
C GLY A 67 -0.72 4.01 5.23
N ALA A 68 -0.02 4.66 4.30
CA ALA A 68 1.36 5.09 4.41
C ALA A 68 1.41 6.61 4.28
N VAL A 69 2.11 7.27 5.20
CA VAL A 69 2.45 8.69 5.07
C VAL A 69 3.70 8.79 4.21
N LEU A 70 3.60 9.52 3.09
CA LEU A 70 4.71 9.76 2.18
C LEU A 70 5.42 11.07 2.56
N GLY A 71 6.75 11.04 2.48
CA GLY A 71 7.65 12.16 2.79
C GLY A 71 9.10 11.83 2.46
N GLU A 72 10.06 12.58 3.00
CA GLU A 72 11.49 12.35 2.78
C GLU A 72 11.98 10.97 3.26
N HIS A 73 11.32 10.41 4.28
CA HIS A 73 11.60 9.08 4.82
C HIS A 73 11.15 7.92 3.92
N THR A 74 10.51 8.21 2.78
CA THR A 74 9.88 7.16 1.96
C THR A 74 10.93 6.31 1.26
N ASP A 75 10.95 5.02 1.59
CA ASP A 75 11.65 4.03 0.79
C ASP A 75 10.81 3.68 -0.45
N TRP A 76 11.22 4.19 -1.61
CA TRP A 76 10.52 3.97 -2.86
C TRP A 76 10.61 2.54 -3.38
N ALA A 77 11.61 1.76 -2.96
CA ALA A 77 11.69 0.33 -3.27
C ALA A 77 10.62 -0.44 -2.49
N GLU A 78 10.49 -0.17 -1.19
CA GLU A 78 9.41 -0.75 -0.36
C GLU A 78 8.03 -0.34 -0.89
N VAL A 79 7.83 0.93 -1.25
CA VAL A 79 6.57 1.38 -1.86
C VAL A 79 6.25 0.62 -3.15
N ALA A 80 7.26 0.34 -3.99
CA ALA A 80 7.04 -0.43 -5.22
C ALA A 80 6.57 -1.86 -4.93
N GLU A 81 7.16 -2.51 -3.92
CA GLU A 81 6.74 -3.84 -3.45
C GLU A 81 5.31 -3.81 -2.90
N LEU A 82 4.99 -2.87 -2.00
CA LEU A 82 3.64 -2.71 -1.43
C LEU A 82 2.56 -2.45 -2.50
N VAL A 83 2.91 -1.68 -3.53
CA VAL A 83 2.01 -1.43 -4.68
C VAL A 83 1.81 -2.71 -5.50
N ALA A 84 2.87 -3.49 -5.74
CA ALA A 84 2.79 -4.77 -6.44
C ALA A 84 1.96 -5.81 -5.67
N ASP A 85 2.18 -5.93 -4.36
CA ASP A 85 1.41 -6.82 -3.49
C ASP A 85 -0.05 -6.41 -3.42
N SER A 86 -0.31 -5.11 -3.28
CA SER A 86 -1.67 -4.59 -3.31
C SER A 86 -2.37 -4.82 -4.65
N TYR A 87 -1.63 -4.75 -5.76
CA TYR A 87 -2.15 -5.11 -7.06
C TYR A 87 -2.53 -6.60 -7.07
N CYS A 88 -1.63 -7.47 -6.64
CA CYS A 88 -1.85 -8.92 -6.61
C CYS A 88 -3.05 -9.33 -5.75
N GLU A 89 -3.23 -8.71 -4.58
CA GLU A 89 -4.38 -8.91 -3.68
C GLU A 89 -5.72 -8.53 -4.33
N MET A 90 -5.72 -7.55 -5.23
CA MET A 90 -6.94 -6.99 -5.84
C MET A 90 -7.19 -7.48 -7.27
N ALA A 91 -6.17 -8.02 -7.93
CA ALA A 91 -6.23 -8.47 -9.30
C ALA A 91 -6.92 -9.84 -9.44
N PRO A 92 -7.61 -10.10 -10.55
CA PRO A 92 -7.92 -11.46 -10.97
C PRO A 92 -6.63 -12.29 -11.16
N LYS A 93 -6.67 -13.59 -10.84
CA LYS A 93 -5.49 -14.49 -10.90
C LYS A 93 -4.73 -14.47 -12.22
N PHE A 94 -5.44 -14.32 -13.35
CA PHE A 94 -4.80 -14.28 -14.68
C PHE A 94 -3.96 -13.02 -14.93
N LEU A 95 -4.20 -11.93 -14.18
CA LEU A 95 -3.36 -10.73 -14.22
C LEU A 95 -2.17 -10.85 -13.26
N VAL A 96 -2.39 -11.45 -12.09
CA VAL A 96 -1.30 -11.76 -11.12
C VAL A 96 -0.23 -12.61 -11.79
N ALA A 97 -0.63 -13.62 -12.55
CA ALA A 97 0.27 -14.49 -13.31
C ALA A 97 1.14 -13.77 -14.36
N ARG A 98 0.90 -12.48 -14.63
CA ARG A 98 1.73 -11.66 -15.55
C ARG A 98 2.71 -10.74 -14.82
N VAL A 99 2.58 -10.61 -13.51
CA VAL A 99 3.39 -9.73 -12.65
C VAL A 99 4.40 -10.55 -11.87
N VAL A 100 4.02 -11.75 -11.43
CA VAL A 100 4.96 -12.73 -10.89
C VAL A 100 5.79 -13.23 -12.07
N PRO A 101 7.13 -13.05 -12.09
CA PRO A 101 7.96 -13.72 -13.07
C PRO A 101 7.64 -15.21 -13.00
N GLU A 102 7.57 -15.90 -14.14
CA GLU A 102 7.63 -17.36 -14.12
C GLU A 102 8.81 -17.73 -13.22
N ILE A 103 8.53 -18.35 -12.07
CA ILE A 103 9.55 -19.11 -11.36
C ILE A 103 10.03 -20.07 -12.45
N GLN A 104 11.28 -19.90 -12.89
CA GLN A 104 11.92 -20.91 -13.72
C GLN A 104 11.92 -22.18 -12.88
N ASP A 105 10.88 -22.99 -13.03
CA ASP A 105 10.80 -24.33 -12.49
C ASP A 105 12.05 -25.04 -13.00
N GLY A 106 12.95 -25.33 -12.06
CA GLY A 106 14.23 -25.94 -12.36
C GLY A 106 14.02 -27.26 -13.07
N PHE A 107 14.75 -27.46 -14.16
CA PHE A 107 15.24 -28.77 -14.59
C PHE A 107 16.67 -28.60 -15.12
N PRO A 108 17.54 -29.61 -14.97
CA PRO A 108 18.97 -29.46 -14.76
C PRO A 108 19.73 -29.20 -16.05
N ARG A 109 20.94 -28.65 -15.91
CA ARG A 109 21.95 -28.72 -16.96
C ARG A 109 22.61 -30.09 -16.91
N ASP A 110 22.08 -31.00 -17.71
CA ASP A 110 22.78 -32.21 -18.13
C ASP A 110 22.81 -32.26 -19.67
#